data_AF-A0A3N2PG71-F1
#
_entry.id   AF-A0A3N2PG71-F1
#
_cell.length_a   1.000
_cell.length_b   1.000
_cell.length_c   1.000
_cell.angle_alpha   90.00
_cell.angle_beta   90.00
_cell.angle_gamma   90.00
#
_symmetry.space_group_name_H-M   'P 1'
#
loop_
_entity.id
_entity.type
_entity.pdbx_description
1 polymer ?
#
loop_
_entity_poly.entity_id
_entity_poly.type
_entity_poly.pdbx_seq_one_letter_code
_entity_poly.pdbx_strand_id
1 'polypeptide(L)'
;MSVGEAKATIKRGLQSAEHSRRAIQAVMREAAEARALAAQTLHDSRHEEVKQGLACLKAAEHELELTARRLKATVDAATSYLSALG
;
A
#
# COMPACT_ATOMS: atom_id res chain seq x y z
N MET A 1 -7.22 -29.63 9.05
CA MET A 1 -5.96 -28.97 8.68
C MET A 1 -4.91 -29.30 9.72
N SER A 2 -3.78 -29.87 9.30
CA SER A 2 -2.64 -30.13 10.19
C SER A 2 -1.87 -28.85 10.50
N VAL A 3 -1.06 -28.87 11.57
CA VAL A 3 -0.15 -27.76 11.89
C VAL A 3 0.81 -27.48 10.72
N GLY A 4 1.27 -28.52 10.02
CA GLY A 4 2.13 -28.38 8.83
C GLY A 4 1.41 -27.67 7.67
N GLU A 5 0.15 -28.02 7.41
CA GLU A 5 -0.68 -27.36 6.39
C GLU A 5 -0.98 -25.89 6.73
N ALA A 6 -1.21 -25.60 8.02
CA ALA A 6 -1.39 -24.24 8.49
C ALA A 6 -0.13 -23.39 8.27
N LYS A 7 1.05 -23.90 8.67
CA LYS A 7 2.35 -23.24 8.44
C LYS A 7 2.61 -22.98 6.96
N ALA A 8 2.36 -23.97 6.10
CA ALA A 8 2.52 -23.82 4.65
C ALA A 8 1.60 -22.73 4.08
N THR A 9 0.35 -22.66 4.55
CA THR A 9 -0.62 -21.65 4.12
C THR A 9 -0.21 -20.25 4.57
N ILE A 10 0.23 -20.09 5.82
CA ILE A 10 0.74 -18.81 6.34
C ILE A 10 1.96 -18.35 5.53
N LYS A 11 2.92 -19.24 5.24
CA LYS A 11 4.11 -18.90 4.42
C LYS A 11 3.73 -18.41 3.03
N ARG A 12 2.77 -19.06 2.36
CA ARG A 12 2.25 -18.58 1.06
C ARG A 12 1.59 -17.21 1.19
N GLY A 13 0.79 -17.01 2.23
CA GLY A 13 0.17 -15.72 2.53
C GLY A 13 1.20 -14.61 2.74
N LEU A 14 2.28 -14.88 3.50
CA LEU A 14 3.39 -13.96 3.72
C LEU A 14 4.10 -13.58 2.42
N GLN A 15 4.38 -14.56 1.56
CA GLN A 15 4.99 -14.30 0.24
C GLN A 15 4.10 -13.43 -0.64
N SER A 16 2.80 -13.70 -0.66
CA SER A 16 1.82 -12.91 -1.41
C SER A 16 1.73 -11.48 -0.86
N ALA A 17 1.66 -11.31 0.46
CA ALA A 17 1.60 -10.01 1.11
C ALA A 17 2.87 -9.18 0.85
N GLU A 18 4.05 -9.80 0.85
CA GLU A 18 5.30 -9.12 0.52
C GLU A 18 5.39 -8.71 -0.95
N HIS A 19 4.84 -9.54 -1.86
CA HIS A 19 4.69 -9.16 -3.26
C HIS A 19 3.75 -7.95 -3.41
N SER A 20 2.57 -7.98 -2.79
CA SER A 20 1.62 -6.86 -2.79
C SER A 20 2.23 -5.59 -2.18
N ARG A 21 3.01 -5.71 -1.11
CA ARG A 21 3.71 -4.58 -0.48
C ARG A 21 4.63 -3.88 -1.47
N ARG A 22 5.42 -4.63 -2.24
CA ARG A 22 6.31 -4.07 -3.28
C ARG A 22 5.53 -3.39 -4.40
N ALA A 23 4.43 -4.00 -4.85
CA ALA A 23 3.57 -3.40 -5.87
C ALA A 23 2.97 -2.06 -5.39
N ILE A 24 2.46 -2.01 -4.16
CA ILE A 24 1.93 -0.76 -3.58
C ILE A 24 3.02 0.29 -3.44
N GLN A 25 4.23 -0.08 -3.02
CA GLN A 25 5.35 0.86 -2.94
C GLN A 25 5.73 1.44 -4.30
N ALA A 26 5.63 0.67 -5.39
CA ALA A 26 5.84 1.18 -6.73
C ALA A 26 4.75 2.19 -7.12
N VAL A 27 3.47 1.82 -6.92
CA VAL A 27 2.33 2.69 -7.19
C VAL A 27 2.37 3.99 -6.37
N MET A 28 2.83 3.93 -5.11
CA MET A 28 3.01 5.12 -4.27
C MET A 28 4.02 6.10 -4.87
N ARG A 29 5.10 5.62 -5.49
CA ARG A 29 6.09 6.48 -6.16
C ARG A 29 5.49 7.13 -7.38
N GLU A 30 4.80 6.35 -8.22
CA GLU A 30 4.11 6.86 -9.41
C GLU A 30 3.03 7.89 -9.05
N ALA A 31 2.26 7.66 -8.00
CA ALA A 31 1.25 8.60 -7.50
C ALA A 31 1.89 9.92 -7.02
N ALA A 32 3.00 9.83 -6.29
CA ALA A 32 3.75 11.01 -5.82
C ALA A 32 4.32 11.83 -6.98
N GLU A 33 4.87 11.17 -7.99
CA GLU A 33 5.37 11.81 -9.22
C GLU A 33 4.22 12.48 -10.00
N ALA A 34 3.11 11.79 -10.19
CA ALA A 34 1.93 12.33 -10.85
C ALA A 34 1.36 13.56 -10.12
N ARG A 35 1.29 13.51 -8.79
CA ARG A 35 0.87 14.65 -7.98
C ARG A 35 1.85 15.82 -8.08
N ALA A 36 3.15 15.57 -8.03
CA ALA A 36 4.16 16.62 -8.18
C ALA A 36 4.04 17.31 -9.54
N LEU A 37 3.88 16.53 -10.62
CA LEU A 37 3.69 17.06 -11.96
C LEU A 37 2.39 17.85 -12.10
N ALA A 38 1.28 17.33 -11.55
CA ALA A 38 -0.01 18.02 -11.55
C ALA A 38 0.07 19.35 -10.78
N ALA A 39 0.72 19.35 -9.61
CA ALA A 39 0.91 20.55 -8.81
C ALA A 39 1.76 21.61 -9.53
N GLN A 40 2.82 21.20 -10.24
CA GLN A 40 3.64 22.12 -11.04
C GLN A 40 2.89 22.67 -12.25
N THR A 41 2.14 21.82 -12.95
CA THR A 41 1.41 22.20 -14.17
C THR A 41 0.23 23.13 -13.87
N LEU A 42 -0.41 22.92 -12.71
CA LEU A 42 -1.66 23.60 -12.34
C LEU A 42 -1.47 24.62 -11.21
N HIS A 43 -0.22 24.99 -10.90
CA HIS A 43 0.19 25.77 -9.72
C HIS A 43 -0.69 27.00 -9.44
N ASP A 44 -1.10 27.73 -10.49
CA ASP A 44 -1.88 28.98 -10.35
C ASP A 44 -3.34 28.86 -10.80
N SER A 45 -3.78 27.66 -11.16
CA SER A 45 -5.17 27.46 -11.57
C SER A 45 -6.09 27.56 -10.36
N ARG A 46 -7.10 28.43 -10.47
CA ARG A 46 -8.14 28.63 -9.45
C ARG A 46 -9.44 27.89 -9.75
N HIS A 47 -9.50 27.19 -10.88
CA HIS A 47 -10.65 26.40 -11.29
C HIS A 47 -10.95 25.31 -10.26
N GLU A 48 -12.22 25.14 -9.90
CA GLU A 48 -12.62 24.19 -8.86
C GLU A 48 -12.31 22.75 -9.26
N GLU A 49 -12.37 22.43 -10.55
CA GLU A 49 -12.04 21.14 -11.12
C GLU A 49 -10.57 20.78 -10.86
N VAL A 50 -9.66 21.76 -10.93
CA VAL A 50 -8.24 21.55 -10.60
C VAL A 50 -8.06 21.24 -9.12
N LYS A 51 -8.73 22.01 -8.25
CA LYS A 51 -8.64 21.78 -6.79
C LYS A 51 -9.17 20.40 -6.41
N GLN A 52 -10.29 19.98 -7.02
CA GLN A 52 -10.86 18.66 -6.83
C GLN A 52 -9.92 17.56 -7.32
N GLY A 53 -9.31 17.74 -8.50
CA GLY A 53 -8.31 16.80 -9.03
C GLY A 53 -7.11 16.62 -8.10
N LEU A 54 -6.52 17.72 -7.62
CA LEU A 54 -5.40 17.68 -6.68
C LEU A 54 -5.79 17.06 -5.33
N ALA A 55 -7.00 17.33 -4.84
CA ALA A 55 -7.54 16.72 -3.62
C ALA A 55 -7.73 15.20 -3.79
N CYS A 56 -8.21 14.75 -4.95
CA CYS A 56 -8.36 13.34 -5.28
C CYS A 56 -7.01 12.62 -5.30
N LEU A 57 -5.98 13.21 -5.93
CA LEU A 57 -4.62 12.66 -5.93
C LEU A 57 -4.06 12.52 -4.51
N LYS A 58 -4.24 13.56 -3.68
CA LYS A 58 -3.83 13.52 -2.26
C LYS A 58 -4.56 12.43 -1.46
N ALA A 59 -5.86 12.24 -1.71
CA ALA A 59 -6.63 11.17 -1.07
C ALA A 59 -6.13 9.78 -1.51
N ALA A 60 -5.82 9.61 -2.80
CA ALA A 60 -5.29 8.36 -3.33
C ALA A 60 -3.93 8.00 -2.69
N GLU A 61 -3.01 8.96 -2.55
CA GLU A 61 -1.74 8.76 -1.84
C GLU A 61 -1.97 8.33 -0.39
N HIS A 62 -2.92 8.95 0.30
CA HIS A 62 -3.26 8.61 1.68
C HIS A 62 -3.77 7.17 1.80
N GLU A 63 -4.67 6.75 0.91
CA GLU A 63 -5.18 5.37 0.90
C GLU A 63 -4.08 4.33 0.62
N LEU A 64 -3.14 4.65 -0.28
CA LEU A 64 -1.98 3.81 -0.55
C LEU A 64 -1.08 3.65 0.69
N GLU A 65 -0.81 4.75 1.41
CA GLU A 65 -0.08 4.70 2.68
C GLU A 65 -0.78 3.84 3.73
N LEU A 66 -2.09 4.02 3.92
CA LEU A 66 -2.86 3.24 4.87
C LEU A 66 -2.82 1.75 4.51
N THR A 67 -2.93 1.43 3.23
CA THR A 67 -2.87 0.04 2.73
C THR A 67 -1.48 -0.56 2.96
N ALA A 68 -0.41 0.19 2.70
CA ALA A 68 0.96 -0.25 2.96
C ALA A 68 1.19 -0.53 4.46
N ARG A 69 0.69 0.34 5.35
CA ARG A 69 0.77 0.13 6.81
C ARG A 69 0.00 -1.11 7.26
N ARG A 70 -1.21 -1.33 6.73
CA ARG A 70 -2.03 -2.50 7.02
C ARG A 70 -1.35 -3.79 6.58
N LEU A 71 -0.80 -3.83 5.37
CA LEU A 71 -0.05 -5.00 4.88
C LEU A 71 1.14 -5.32 5.78
N LYS A 72 1.91 -4.30 6.17
CA LYS A 72 3.02 -4.48 7.11
C LYS A 72 2.55 -5.09 8.43
N ALA A 73 1.51 -4.53 9.05
CA ALA A 73 0.96 -5.05 10.30
C ALA A 73 0.51 -6.51 10.17
N THR A 74 -0.15 -6.86 9.06
CA THR A 74 -0.56 -8.24 8.78
C THR A 74 0.64 -9.18 8.62
N VAL A 75 1.69 -8.76 7.92
CA VAL A 75 2.93 -9.55 7.76
C VAL A 75 3.61 -9.76 9.11
N ASP A 76 3.73 -8.71 9.93
CA ASP A 76 4.34 -8.78 11.25
C ASP A 76 3.56 -9.75 12.16
N ALA A 77 2.23 -9.64 12.18
CA ALA A 77 1.35 -10.53 12.96
C ALA A 77 1.41 -11.99 12.49
N ALA A 78 1.34 -12.23 11.18
CA ALA A 78 1.40 -13.57 10.61
C ALA A 78 2.78 -14.22 10.83
N THR A 79 3.86 -13.44 10.78
CA THR A 79 5.22 -13.90 11.10
C THR A 79 5.33 -14.28 12.57
N SER A 80 4.82 -13.44 13.48
CA SER A 80 4.80 -13.73 14.92
C SER A 80 3.99 -15.00 15.23
N TYR A 81 2.84 -15.19 14.57
CA TYR A 81 2.03 -16.38 14.74
C TYR A 81 2.74 -17.63 14.21
N LEU A 82 3.39 -17.53 13.04
CA LEU A 82 4.17 -18.63 12.48
C LEU A 82 5.30 -19.06 13.42
N SER A 83 6.02 -18.11 14.02
CA SER A 83 7.07 -18.40 15.01
C SER A 83 6.53 -19.08 16.26
N ALA A 84 5.33 -18.71 16.73
CA ALA A 84 4.70 -19.33 17.89
C ALA A 84 4.26 -20.78 17.65
N LEU A 85 4.04 -21.18 16.38
CA LEU A 85 3.70 -22.55 16.01
C LEU A 85 4.92 -23.49 15.93
N GLY A 86 6.15 -22.96 16.09
CA GLY A 86 7.42 -23.67 15.88
C GLY A 86 7.63 -24.14 14.45
#